data_AF-A0A9Q0EYS9-F1
#
_entry.id   AF-A0A9Q0EYS9-F1
#
_cell.length_a   1.000
_cell.length_b   1.000
_cell.length_c   1.000
_cell.angle_alpha   90.00
_cell.angle_beta   90.00
_cell.angle_gamma   90.00
#
_symmetry.space_group_name_H-M   'P 1'
#
loop_
_entity.id
_entity.type
_entity.pdbx_description
1 polymer ?
#
loop_
_entity_poly.entity_id
_entity_poly.type
_entity_poly.pdbx_seq_one_letter_code
_entity_poly.pdbx_strand_id
1 'polypeptide(L)'
;MRGTIKTPDMRGTITTTDTRGTITTTDMRGTIGTPDMRGTIPTTDMRGTITTTDMRETITTTDMRGTITTTDMRGTIRTPDTRGTIMTTNMRGTIRTPDTRGTITTPDMRGTITTTDMRGTITTTDTRGTIMTTDMRGTITTPDTRGTIMTTDMRGTITTPDTRGTITTPDTRGTILTNALSRLHDGGPFEEDARTHMSRGVGVP
;
A
#
# COMPACT_ATOMS: atom_id res chain seq x y z
N MET A 1 24.30 -10.29 -10.71
CA MET A 1 24.90 -11.26 -9.75
C MET A 1 24.00 -12.50 -9.58
N ARG A 2 24.54 -13.69 -9.28
CA ARG A 2 23.75 -14.85 -8.78
C ARG A 2 24.22 -15.23 -7.38
N GLY A 3 23.29 -15.53 -6.47
CA GLY A 3 23.61 -16.06 -5.14
C GLY A 3 23.02 -15.25 -3.99
N THR A 4 23.61 -15.41 -2.80
CA THR A 4 23.10 -14.80 -1.57
C THR A 4 24.10 -13.79 -1.02
N ILE A 5 23.63 -12.59 -0.70
CA ILE A 5 24.34 -11.62 0.12
C ILE A 5 23.76 -11.72 1.53
N LYS A 6 24.62 -11.88 2.54
CA LYS A 6 24.23 -11.86 3.95
C LYS A 6 25.07 -10.82 4.68
N THR A 7 24.42 -9.85 5.31
CA THR A 7 25.10 -8.78 6.05
C THR A 7 24.42 -8.58 7.40
N PRO A 8 24.87 -9.28 8.45
CA PRO A 8 24.50 -8.92 9.82
C PRO A 8 25.19 -7.60 10.20
N ASP A 9 24.51 -6.78 10.99
CA ASP A 9 25.04 -5.57 11.64
C ASP A 9 25.74 -4.59 10.68
N MET A 10 24.99 -4.08 9.70
CA MET A 10 25.55 -3.20 8.67
C MET A 10 25.18 -1.72 8.87
N ARG A 11 26.19 -0.85 8.77
CA ARG A 11 26.01 0.58 8.50
C ARG A 11 26.60 0.94 7.15
N GLY A 12 25.78 1.31 6.18
CA GLY A 12 26.26 1.67 4.84
C GLY A 12 25.30 1.30 3.73
N THR A 13 25.85 1.04 2.54
CA THR A 13 25.06 0.81 1.33
C THR A 13 25.36 -0.55 0.74
N ILE A 14 24.31 -1.32 0.44
CA ILE A 14 24.38 -2.47 -0.46
C ILE A 14 23.86 -2.01 -1.81
N THR A 15 24.72 -2.01 -2.81
CA THR A 15 24.31 -1.80 -4.21
C THR A 15 24.60 -3.05 -5.00
N THR A 16 23.59 -3.59 -5.68
CA THR A 16 23.77 -4.70 -6.61
C THR A 16 23.09 -4.39 -7.93
N THR A 17 23.58 -4.98 -9.02
CA THR A 17 22.98 -4.89 -10.35
C THR A 17 22.69 -6.28 -10.91
N ASP A 18 21.57 -6.40 -11.60
CA ASP A 18 21.08 -7.61 -12.27
C ASP A 18 21.15 -8.87 -11.37
N THR A 19 20.53 -8.78 -10.19
CA THR A 19 20.66 -9.79 -9.14
C THR A 19 19.61 -10.88 -9.27
N ARG A 20 20.06 -12.14 -9.26
CA ARG A 20 19.22 -13.33 -9.14
C ARG A 20 19.58 -14.09 -7.87
N GLY A 21 18.80 -13.93 -6.82
CA GLY A 21 19.05 -14.59 -5.54
C GLY A 21 18.52 -13.81 -4.35
N THR A 22 19.25 -13.77 -3.24
CA THR A 22 18.72 -13.24 -1.97
C THR A 22 19.66 -12.23 -1.35
N ILE A 23 19.13 -11.10 -0.86
CA ILE A 23 19.85 -10.15 -0.01
C ILE A 23 19.24 -10.20 1.38
N THR A 24 19.94 -10.82 2.33
CA THR A 24 19.52 -10.91 3.73
C THR A 24 20.29 -9.93 4.59
N THR A 25 19.58 -9.08 5.33
CA THR A 25 20.18 -8.17 6.30
C THR A 25 19.50 -8.26 7.66
N THR A 26 20.28 -8.08 8.71
CA THR A 26 19.81 -7.99 10.10
C THR A 26 20.49 -6.78 10.72
N ASP A 27 19.75 -5.96 11.46
CA ASP A 27 20.27 -4.77 12.13
C ASP A 27 20.98 -3.79 11.18
N MET A 28 20.27 -3.40 10.11
CA MET A 28 20.82 -2.51 9.10
C MET A 28 20.45 -1.04 9.35
N ARG A 29 21.45 -0.16 9.34
CA ARG A 29 21.25 1.29 9.18
C ARG A 29 21.88 1.77 7.87
N GLY A 30 21.06 1.98 6.84
CA GLY A 30 21.59 2.38 5.54
C GLY A 30 20.66 2.11 4.37
N THR A 31 21.23 1.83 3.20
CA THR A 31 20.48 1.72 1.95
C THR A 31 20.74 0.41 1.24
N ILE A 32 19.68 -0.20 0.70
CA ILE A 32 19.76 -1.29 -0.29
C ILE A 32 19.27 -0.74 -1.63
N GLY A 33 20.13 -0.76 -2.64
CA GLY A 33 19.83 -0.34 -4.00
C GLY A 33 19.98 -1.49 -4.99
N THR A 34 18.89 -1.90 -5.64
CA THR A 34 18.90 -3.00 -6.62
C THR A 34 18.08 -2.65 -7.86
N PRO A 35 18.70 -2.12 -8.93
CA PRO A 35 17.98 -1.71 -10.13
C PRO A 35 17.18 -2.85 -10.78
N ASP A 36 17.78 -4.02 -11.00
CA ASP A 36 17.07 -5.23 -11.45
C ASP A 36 17.34 -6.36 -10.48
N MET A 37 16.28 -6.92 -9.89
CA MET A 37 16.35 -8.13 -9.11
C MET A 37 15.20 -9.10 -9.39
N ARG A 38 15.58 -10.35 -9.58
CA ARG A 38 14.69 -11.52 -9.51
C ARG A 38 15.08 -12.35 -8.29
N GLY A 39 14.38 -12.15 -7.18
CA GLY A 39 14.85 -12.68 -5.91
C GLY A 39 14.17 -12.07 -4.68
N THR A 40 14.75 -12.34 -3.53
CA THR A 40 14.17 -11.95 -2.24
C THR A 40 15.06 -11.00 -1.45
N ILE A 41 14.45 -10.02 -0.79
CA ILE A 41 15.11 -9.10 0.15
C ILE A 41 14.46 -9.26 1.53
N PRO A 42 14.85 -10.28 2.33
CA PRO A 42 14.47 -10.37 3.72
C PRO A 42 15.37 -9.48 4.61
N THR A 43 14.77 -8.54 5.32
CA THR A 43 15.45 -7.67 6.28
C THR A 43 14.76 -7.71 7.64
N THR A 44 15.56 -7.69 8.70
CA THR A 44 15.08 -7.56 10.09
C THR A 44 15.77 -6.34 10.69
N ASP A 45 15.02 -5.52 11.44
CA ASP A 45 15.52 -4.28 12.06
C ASP A 45 16.23 -3.32 11.09
N MET A 46 15.47 -2.74 10.17
CA MET A 46 16.00 -1.78 9.20
C MET A 46 15.69 -0.33 9.59
N ARG A 47 16.74 0.50 9.61
CA ARG A 47 16.65 1.97 9.64
C ARG A 47 17.26 2.55 8.37
N GLY A 48 16.44 2.84 7.37
CA GLY A 48 16.92 3.42 6.12
C GLY A 48 16.03 3.10 4.94
N THR A 49 16.64 2.83 3.78
CA THR A 49 15.89 2.78 2.51
C THR A 49 16.16 1.51 1.71
N ILE A 50 15.10 0.99 1.08
CA ILE A 50 15.20 -0.02 0.03
C ILE A 50 14.69 0.62 -1.26
N THR A 51 15.53 0.68 -2.28
CA THR A 51 15.17 1.22 -3.60
C THR A 51 15.42 0.17 -4.67
N THR A 52 14.39 -0.09 -5.47
CA THR A 52 14.46 -1.10 -6.52
C THR A 52 13.74 -0.60 -7.78
N THR A 53 14.31 -0.77 -8.97
CA THR A 53 13.60 -0.37 -10.19
C THR A 53 12.69 -1.50 -10.67
N ASP A 54 13.25 -2.67 -10.99
CA ASP A 54 12.53 -3.86 -11.41
C ASP A 54 12.68 -4.97 -10.37
N MET A 55 11.58 -5.34 -9.70
CA MET A 55 11.55 -6.41 -8.71
C MET A 55 10.63 -7.54 -9.11
N ARG A 56 11.16 -8.76 -9.05
CA ARG A 56 10.36 -10.00 -9.11
C ARG A 56 10.58 -10.82 -7.85
N GLU A 57 9.48 -11.35 -7.31
CA GLU A 57 9.39 -12.17 -6.08
C GLU A 57 9.04 -11.38 -4.80
N THR A 58 9.96 -11.11 -3.87
CA THR A 58 9.53 -10.64 -2.53
C THR A 58 10.49 -9.69 -1.82
N ILE A 59 9.94 -8.61 -1.27
CA ILE A 59 10.59 -7.79 -0.24
C ILE A 59 9.88 -8.09 1.08
N THR A 60 10.64 -8.44 2.12
CA THR A 60 10.11 -8.59 3.48
C THR A 60 10.95 -7.78 4.44
N THR A 61 10.34 -6.88 5.20
CA THR A 61 11.04 -6.15 6.26
C THR A 61 10.23 -6.22 7.55
N THR A 62 10.70 -6.97 8.55
CA THR A 62 9.93 -7.22 9.79
C THR A 62 9.69 -5.95 10.57
N ASP A 63 10.73 -5.14 10.78
CA ASP A 63 10.69 -3.89 11.53
C ASP A 63 11.40 -2.80 10.72
N MET A 64 10.64 -1.85 10.20
CA MET A 64 11.16 -0.76 9.37
C MET A 64 10.97 0.60 10.02
N ARG A 65 12.04 1.40 10.02
CA ARG A 65 11.97 2.86 10.09
C ARG A 65 12.62 3.48 8.86
N GLY A 66 11.81 3.90 7.90
CA GLY A 66 12.30 4.49 6.66
C GLY A 66 11.40 4.20 5.46
N THR A 67 12.00 3.92 4.30
CA THR A 67 11.27 3.93 3.02
C THR A 67 11.56 2.70 2.17
N ILE A 68 10.50 2.12 1.61
CA ILE A 68 10.60 1.20 0.45
C ILE A 68 10.09 1.94 -0.77
N THR A 69 10.92 1.99 -1.82
CA THR A 69 10.55 2.52 -3.14
C THR A 69 10.78 1.45 -4.19
N THR A 70 9.72 1.08 -4.91
CA THR A 70 9.80 0.19 -6.06
C THR A 70 9.14 0.82 -7.29
N THR A 71 9.83 0.86 -8.42
CA THR A 71 9.20 1.37 -9.67
C THR A 71 8.26 0.33 -10.26
N ASP A 72 8.75 -0.88 -10.54
CA ASP A 72 8.03 -1.98 -11.15
C ASP A 72 8.14 -3.24 -10.29
N MET A 73 7.02 -3.66 -9.71
CA MET A 73 6.95 -4.86 -8.88
C MET A 73 6.07 -5.94 -9.49
N ARG A 74 6.61 -7.16 -9.59
CA ARG A 74 5.87 -8.40 -9.78
C ARG A 74 6.11 -9.35 -8.62
N GLY A 75 5.34 -9.21 -7.54
CA GLY A 75 5.67 -9.88 -6.30
C GLY A 75 4.94 -9.38 -5.08
N THR A 76 5.56 -9.57 -3.92
CA THR A 76 4.98 -9.22 -2.62
C THR A 76 5.90 -8.26 -1.86
N ILE A 77 5.33 -7.22 -1.27
CA ILE A 77 5.93 -6.47 -0.16
C ILE A 77 5.22 -6.90 1.12
N ARG A 78 6.00 -7.34 2.12
CA ARG A 78 5.49 -7.69 3.44
C ARG A 78 6.25 -6.94 4.52
N THR A 79 5.58 -6.03 5.21
CA THR A 79 6.21 -5.22 6.26
C THR A 79 5.36 -5.19 7.54
N PRO A 80 5.57 -6.16 8.46
CA PRO A 80 4.86 -6.29 9.74
C PRO A 80 4.75 -5.03 10.61
N ASP A 81 5.86 -4.38 11.00
CA ASP A 81 5.89 -3.06 11.67
C ASP A 81 6.62 -2.08 10.76
N THR A 82 5.92 -1.02 10.34
CA THR A 82 6.51 0.05 9.54
C THR A 82 6.24 1.42 10.13
N ARG A 83 7.31 2.20 10.32
CA ARG A 83 7.24 3.65 10.52
C ARG A 83 7.91 4.35 9.34
N GLY A 84 7.11 4.78 8.37
CA GLY A 84 7.60 5.49 7.18
C GLY A 84 6.77 5.23 5.94
N THR A 85 7.42 5.10 4.78
CA THR A 85 6.73 5.15 3.49
C THR A 85 6.96 3.89 2.67
N ILE A 86 5.90 3.38 2.05
CA ILE A 86 5.96 2.36 1.01
C ILE A 86 5.41 2.98 -0.27
N MET A 87 6.28 3.12 -1.27
CA MET A 87 5.90 3.63 -2.58
C MET A 87 6.17 2.56 -3.63
N THR A 88 5.14 2.16 -4.37
CA THR A 88 5.29 1.24 -5.51
C THR A 88 4.58 1.82 -6.72
N THR A 89 5.31 2.25 -7.75
CA THR A 89 4.70 2.94 -8.90
C THR A 89 3.76 2.01 -9.68
N ASN A 90 4.29 0.87 -10.14
CA ASN A 90 3.55 -0.15 -10.86
C ASN A 90 3.59 -1.47 -10.10
N MET A 91 2.44 -1.90 -9.57
CA MET A 91 2.33 -3.16 -8.84
C MET A 91 1.54 -4.22 -9.62
N ARG A 92 2.12 -5.42 -9.70
CA ARG A 92 1.41 -6.68 -9.97
C ARG A 92 1.67 -7.66 -8.84
N GLY A 93 0.79 -7.69 -7.84
CA GLY A 93 0.96 -8.57 -6.69
C GLY A 93 0.35 -8.03 -5.40
N THR A 94 1.05 -8.14 -4.28
CA THR A 94 0.46 -7.87 -2.95
C THR A 94 1.33 -6.96 -2.09
N ILE A 95 0.71 -6.01 -1.38
CA ILE A 95 1.30 -5.35 -0.20
C ILE A 95 0.57 -5.85 1.04
N ARG A 96 1.32 -6.30 2.05
CA ARG A 96 0.77 -6.68 3.36
C ARG A 96 1.48 -5.94 4.49
N THR A 97 0.73 -5.10 5.18
CA THR A 97 1.19 -4.16 6.21
C THR A 97 0.32 -4.27 7.48
N PRO A 98 0.59 -5.25 8.35
CA PRO A 98 -0.14 -5.44 9.60
C PRO A 98 -0.18 -4.20 10.52
N ASP A 99 0.95 -3.60 10.86
CA ASP A 99 1.03 -2.37 11.66
C ASP A 99 1.83 -1.31 10.89
N THR A 100 1.20 -0.18 10.58
CA THR A 100 1.88 0.91 9.87
C THR A 100 1.53 2.28 10.41
N ARG A 101 2.58 3.05 10.70
CA ARG A 101 2.50 4.50 10.89
C ARG A 101 3.21 5.21 9.75
N GLY A 102 2.45 5.69 8.77
CA GLY A 102 2.98 6.44 7.64
C GLY A 102 2.14 6.30 6.38
N THR A 103 2.80 6.18 5.23
CA THR A 103 2.13 6.33 3.92
C THR A 103 2.36 5.11 3.03
N ILE A 104 1.29 4.64 2.39
CA ILE A 104 1.36 3.67 1.29
C ILE A 104 0.85 4.37 0.02
N THR A 105 1.68 4.39 -1.02
CA THR A 105 1.32 4.98 -2.31
C THR A 105 1.51 3.96 -3.43
N THR A 106 0.46 3.69 -4.20
CA THR A 106 0.52 2.77 -5.36
C THR A 106 -0.29 3.33 -6.53
N PRO A 107 0.31 4.19 -7.39
CA PRO A 107 -0.36 4.81 -8.53
C PRO A 107 -1.04 3.80 -9.45
N ASP A 108 -0.32 2.77 -9.90
CA ASP A 108 -0.86 1.73 -10.79
C ASP A 108 -0.85 0.37 -10.11
N MET A 109 -2.02 -0.21 -9.83
CA MET A 109 -2.12 -1.49 -9.11
C MET A 109 -2.93 -2.53 -9.88
N ARG A 110 -2.37 -3.73 -9.99
CA ARG A 110 -3.09 -4.97 -10.30
C ARG A 110 -2.81 -6.00 -9.20
N GLY A 111 -3.64 -6.03 -8.17
CA GLY A 111 -3.21 -6.73 -6.97
C GLY A 111 -4.09 -6.57 -5.75
N THR A 112 -3.46 -6.71 -4.59
CA THR A 112 -4.12 -6.55 -3.29
C THR A 112 -3.26 -5.72 -2.36
N ILE A 113 -3.87 -4.78 -1.65
CA ILE A 113 -3.29 -4.17 -0.46
C ILE A 113 -4.08 -4.65 0.74
N THR A 114 -3.39 -5.15 1.76
CA THR A 114 -3.97 -5.55 3.03
C THR A 114 -3.25 -4.86 4.17
N THR A 115 -4.02 -4.08 4.94
CA THR A 115 -3.56 -3.34 6.11
C THR A 115 -4.44 -3.70 7.29
N THR A 116 -3.84 -4.07 8.43
CA THR A 116 -4.64 -4.38 9.63
C THR A 116 -4.83 -3.13 10.45
N ASP A 117 -3.76 -2.55 10.97
CA ASP A 117 -3.76 -1.35 11.81
C ASP A 117 -2.94 -0.25 11.13
N MET A 118 -3.56 0.89 10.83
CA MET A 118 -2.85 2.03 10.23
C MET A 118 -3.15 3.37 10.89
N ARG A 119 -2.07 4.13 11.08
CA ARG A 119 -2.11 5.58 11.32
C ARG A 119 -1.40 6.31 10.19
N GLY A 120 -2.17 6.87 9.25
CA GLY A 120 -1.61 7.60 8.12
C GLY A 120 -2.46 7.50 6.86
N THR A 121 -1.82 7.33 5.70
CA THR A 121 -2.48 7.50 4.41
C THR A 121 -2.26 6.32 3.49
N ILE A 122 -3.31 5.89 2.79
CA ILE A 122 -3.24 5.01 1.62
C ILE A 122 -3.71 5.80 0.40
N THR A 123 -2.88 5.87 -0.64
CA THR A 123 -3.23 6.47 -1.92
C THR A 123 -2.98 5.48 -3.04
N THR A 124 -4.01 5.15 -3.83
CA THR A 124 -3.86 4.29 -5.01
C THR A 124 -4.71 4.81 -6.16
N THR A 125 -4.16 5.04 -7.35
CA THR A 125 -4.90 5.75 -8.40
C THR A 125 -5.61 4.80 -9.35
N ASP A 126 -4.89 4.10 -10.20
CA ASP A 126 -5.43 3.18 -11.19
C ASP A 126 -5.45 1.75 -10.67
N THR A 127 -6.49 1.40 -9.91
CA THR A 127 -6.55 0.11 -9.21
C THR A 127 -7.41 -0.92 -9.96
N ARG A 128 -6.85 -2.11 -10.18
CA ARG A 128 -7.60 -3.33 -10.54
C ARG A 128 -7.32 -4.41 -9.51
N GLY A 129 -8.15 -4.50 -8.47
CA GLY A 129 -7.79 -5.33 -7.33
C GLY A 129 -8.63 -5.11 -6.09
N THR A 130 -8.06 -5.50 -4.95
CA THR A 130 -8.70 -5.38 -3.64
C THR A 130 -7.87 -4.50 -2.71
N ILE A 131 -8.53 -3.62 -1.98
CA ILE A 131 -7.93 -2.87 -0.87
C ILE A 131 -8.72 -3.24 0.38
N MET A 132 -8.02 -3.81 1.37
CA MET A 132 -8.60 -4.24 2.63
C MET A 132 -7.89 -3.57 3.80
N THR A 133 -8.65 -2.87 4.63
CA THR A 133 -8.19 -2.14 5.82
C THR A 133 -9.08 -2.49 7.01
N THR A 134 -8.53 -2.78 8.19
CA THR A 134 -9.33 -3.23 9.35
C THR A 134 -9.50 -2.20 10.46
N ASP A 135 -8.46 -1.48 10.85
CA ASP A 135 -8.50 -0.33 11.78
C ASP A 135 -7.66 0.78 11.15
N MET A 136 -8.29 1.92 10.88
CA MET A 136 -7.59 3.06 10.30
C MET A 136 -7.88 4.36 11.03
N ARG A 137 -6.81 5.10 11.30
CA ARG A 137 -6.85 6.53 11.62
C ARG A 137 -6.11 7.32 10.55
N GLY A 138 -6.86 7.95 9.65
CA GLY A 138 -6.30 8.76 8.57
C GLY A 138 -7.11 8.70 7.29
N THR A 139 -6.43 8.59 6.14
CA THR A 139 -7.06 8.84 4.84
C THR A 139 -6.84 7.68 3.86
N ILE A 140 -7.90 7.31 3.14
CA ILE A 140 -7.85 6.45 1.96
C ILE A 140 -8.29 7.28 0.75
N THR A 141 -7.42 7.38 -0.25
CA THR A 141 -7.74 8.04 -1.52
C THR A 141 -7.51 7.07 -2.67
N THR A 142 -8.59 6.63 -3.30
CA THR A 142 -8.56 5.61 -4.35
C THR A 142 -9.49 5.95 -5.52
N PRO A 143 -9.11 6.90 -6.39
CA PRO A 143 -9.83 7.13 -7.65
C PRO A 143 -9.80 5.87 -8.56
N ASP A 144 -10.48 5.92 -9.70
CA ASP A 144 -10.32 4.99 -10.85
C ASP A 144 -10.21 3.49 -10.51
N THR A 145 -10.99 3.03 -9.52
CA THR A 145 -10.87 1.66 -9.00
C THR A 145 -11.82 0.70 -9.70
N ARG A 146 -11.31 -0.47 -10.13
CA ARG A 146 -12.10 -1.62 -10.57
C ARG A 146 -11.85 -2.81 -9.63
N GLY A 147 -12.75 -3.00 -8.68
CA GLY A 147 -12.65 -4.09 -7.72
C GLY A 147 -13.31 -3.78 -6.38
N THR A 148 -12.68 -4.24 -5.30
CA THR A 148 -13.28 -4.19 -3.96
C THR A 148 -12.47 -3.30 -3.04
N ILE A 149 -13.17 -2.43 -2.31
CA ILE A 149 -12.61 -1.65 -1.20
C ILE A 149 -13.38 -2.03 0.04
N MET A 150 -12.68 -2.60 1.02
CA MET A 150 -13.24 -2.95 2.31
C MET A 150 -12.45 -2.23 3.40
N THR A 151 -13.12 -1.43 4.22
CA THR A 151 -12.51 -0.71 5.33
C THR A 151 -13.39 -0.87 6.56
N THR A 152 -12.93 -1.57 7.57
CA THR A 152 -13.62 -1.64 8.87
C THR A 152 -13.02 -0.61 9.82
N ASP A 153 -13.76 -0.22 10.86
CA ASP A 153 -13.30 0.62 11.97
C ASP A 153 -12.47 1.85 11.55
N MET A 154 -13.01 2.68 10.67
CA MET A 154 -12.33 3.89 10.21
C MET A 154 -12.59 5.10 11.10
N ARG A 155 -11.55 5.88 11.35
CA ARG A 155 -11.61 7.28 11.79
C ARG A 155 -10.87 8.18 10.81
N GLY A 156 -11.59 8.87 9.94
CA GLY A 156 -11.01 9.79 8.96
C GLY A 156 -11.77 9.83 7.63
N THR A 157 -11.05 9.86 6.51
CA THR A 157 -11.66 10.16 5.21
C THR A 157 -11.42 9.04 4.20
N ILE A 158 -12.47 8.65 3.47
CA ILE A 158 -12.40 7.81 2.27
C ILE A 158 -12.80 8.65 1.07
N THR A 159 -11.96 8.70 0.04
CA THR A 159 -12.27 9.36 -1.24
C THR A 159 -12.05 8.37 -2.38
N THR A 160 -13.13 7.99 -3.06
CA THR A 160 -13.17 6.88 -4.04
C THR A 160 -13.95 7.24 -5.32
N PRO A 161 -13.63 8.35 -6.01
CA PRO A 161 -14.30 8.66 -7.27
C PRO A 161 -14.02 7.58 -8.32
N ASP A 162 -14.92 7.43 -9.28
CA ASP A 162 -14.75 6.54 -10.44
C ASP A 162 -14.51 5.06 -10.10
N THR A 163 -15.16 4.60 -9.02
CA THR A 163 -15.13 3.20 -8.61
C THR A 163 -16.18 2.36 -9.34
N ARG A 164 -15.74 1.29 -10.00
CA ARG A 164 -16.57 0.22 -10.55
C ARG A 164 -16.35 -1.06 -9.73
N GLY A 165 -17.22 -1.26 -8.75
CA GLY A 165 -17.18 -2.43 -7.88
C GLY A 165 -17.89 -2.20 -6.55
N THR A 166 -17.38 -2.81 -5.49
CA THR A 166 -18.00 -2.81 -4.16
C THR A 166 -17.16 -2.01 -3.18
N ILE A 167 -17.82 -1.13 -2.44
CA ILE A 167 -17.23 -0.41 -1.31
C ILE A 167 -17.98 -0.84 -0.05
N THR A 168 -17.26 -1.29 0.96
CA THR A 168 -17.85 -1.74 2.23
C THR A 168 -17.10 -1.13 3.38
N THR A 169 -17.79 -0.31 4.16
CA THR A 169 -17.19 0.60 5.15
C THR A 169 -17.91 0.57 6.50
N PRO A 170 -18.09 -0.60 7.15
CA PRO A 170 -18.71 -0.68 8.47
C PRO A 170 -17.92 0.12 9.50
N ASP A 171 -18.63 0.65 10.49
CA ASP A 171 -18.05 1.37 11.64
C ASP A 171 -17.13 2.55 11.27
N THR A 172 -17.51 3.30 10.23
CA THR A 172 -16.79 4.51 9.81
C THR A 172 -17.24 5.73 10.62
N ARG A 173 -16.27 6.42 11.22
CA ARG A 173 -16.43 7.75 11.86
C ARG A 173 -15.63 8.78 11.07
N GLY A 174 -16.29 9.41 10.10
CA GLY A 174 -15.70 10.47 9.29
C GLY A 174 -16.41 10.62 7.96
N THR A 175 -15.68 11.00 6.91
CA THR A 175 -16.28 11.38 5.62
C THR A 175 -16.03 10.33 4.56
N ILE A 176 -17.08 9.92 3.84
CA ILE A 176 -16.98 9.05 2.66
C ILE A 176 -17.42 9.86 1.44
N LEU A 177 -16.50 10.03 0.49
CA LEU A 177 -16.70 10.68 -0.80
C LEU A 177 -16.60 9.60 -1.88
N THR A 178 -17.71 9.22 -2.49
CA THR A 178 -17.75 8.22 -3.57
C THR A 178 -18.74 8.60 -4.65
N ASN A 179 -18.63 7.99 -5.84
CA ASN A 179 -19.56 8.21 -6.95
C ASN A 179 -20.62 7.10 -7.06
N ALA A 180 -21.73 7.40 -7.74
CA ALA A 180 -22.93 6.54 -7.81
C ALA A 180 -22.75 5.22 -8.59
N LEU A 181 -21.58 4.95 -9.19
CA LEU A 181 -21.32 3.74 -9.98
C LEU A 181 -20.86 2.55 -9.12
N SER A 182 -20.56 2.80 -7.84
CA SER A 182 -20.19 1.76 -6.88
C SER A 182 -21.40 1.37 -6.01
N ARG A 183 -21.41 0.12 -5.53
CA ARG A 183 -22.34 -0.29 -4.46
C ARG A 183 -21.65 -0.03 -3.13
N LEU A 184 -22.15 0.95 -2.37
CA LEU A 184 -21.68 1.26 -1.02
C LEU A 184 -22.52 0.48 0.01
N HIS A 185 -21.84 -0.17 0.96
CA HIS A 185 -22.45 -0.76 2.15
C HIS A 185 -21.76 -0.20 3.41
N ASP A 186 -22.46 0.64 4.18
CA ASP A 186 -21.98 1.34 5.36
C ASP A 186 -22.88 1.01 6.57
N GLY A 187 -22.69 -0.17 7.17
CA GLY A 187 -23.57 -0.69 8.24
C GLY A 187 -23.51 0.03 9.61
N GLY A 188 -23.43 1.36 9.68
CA GLY A 188 -23.28 2.13 10.92
C GLY A 188 -24.60 2.72 11.49
N PRO A 189 -24.82 2.71 12.84
CA PRO A 189 -26.03 3.24 13.47
C PRO A 189 -25.99 4.74 13.87
N PHE A 190 -25.11 5.58 13.32
CA PHE A 190 -25.00 7.00 13.74
C PHE A 190 -24.77 7.98 12.58
N GLU A 191 -25.73 8.91 12.49
CA GLU A 191 -25.73 10.22 11.81
C GLU A 191 -25.51 10.28 10.29
N GLU A 192 -26.66 10.27 9.63
CA GLU A 192 -27.05 11.03 8.44
C GLU A 192 -26.40 12.44 8.36
N ASP A 193 -25.14 12.51 7.93
CA ASP A 193 -24.59 13.70 7.25
C ASP A 193 -23.67 13.30 6.07
N ALA A 194 -23.99 12.18 5.44
CA ALA A 194 -23.50 11.87 4.10
C ALA A 194 -24.16 12.85 3.12
N ARG A 195 -23.57 14.05 2.97
CA ARG A 195 -23.83 14.92 1.82
C ARG A 195 -23.43 14.19 0.56
N THR A 196 -24.35 13.39 0.06
CA THR A 196 -24.35 12.89 -1.30
C THR A 196 -24.53 14.12 -2.18
N HIS A 197 -23.45 14.76 -2.61
CA HIS A 197 -23.53 15.71 -3.72
C HIS A 197 -23.81 14.91 -5.00
N MET A 198 -25.09 14.57 -5.19
CA MET A 198 -25.63 14.18 -6.48
C MET A 198 -25.58 15.42 -7.38
N SER A 199 -24.51 15.60 -8.14
CA SER A 199 -24.61 16.40 -9.35
C SER A 199 -25.41 15.58 -10.36
N ARG A 200 -26.74 15.71 -10.32
CA ARG A 200 -27.58 15.33 -11.43
C ARG A 200 -27.21 16.26 -12.58
N GLY A 201 -26.49 15.74 -13.57
CA GLY A 201 -26.46 16.33 -14.90
C GLY A 201 -27.89 16.36 -15.42
N VAL A 202 -28.56 17.49 -15.23
CA VAL A 202 -29.83 17.78 -15.89
C VAL A 202 -29.46 18.07 -17.33
N GLY A 203 -29.70 17.09 -18.19
CA GLY A 203 -29.83 17.38 -19.61
C GLY A 203 -31.12 18.16 -19.87
N VAL A 204 -31.12 18.75 -21.07
CA VAL A 204 -32.28 19.14 -21.91
C VAL A 204 -32.64 20.63 -21.82
N PRO A 205 -32.96 21.30 -22.96
CA PRO A 205 -33.16 20.77 -24.32
C PRO A 205 -31.97 20.90 -25.28
#